data_AF-A0A1G3ZEV7-F1
#
_entry.id   AF-A0A1G3ZEV7-F1
#
_cell.length_a   1.000
_cell.length_b   1.000
_cell.length_c   1.000
_cell.angle_alpha   90.00
_cell.angle_beta   90.00
_cell.angle_gamma   90.00
#
_symmetry.space_group_name_H-M   'P 1'
#
loop_
_entity.id
_entity.type
_entity.pdbx_description
1 polymer ?
#
loop_
_entity_poly.entity_id
_entity_poly.type
_entity_poly.pdbx_seq_one_letter_code
_entity_poly.pdbx_strand_id
1 'polypeptide(L)'
;MRSFIHLLLVVIGCFAISAAEPVVETVVVISKPRFEVRNDLFSYLVISDKNRSCDIRWGIPQREIQFVPLSLDTNRVYTFTMLVASMDNTTEAWLHRVQLGGQMIYDIAECEIHKTKMEHKEVPIGYGFIALKPDHPSLDTEHRLFPHRIEYKPGGCSYSPGMSKTTKVYVCAECKKAYEKWKVENKATK
;
A
#
# COMPACT_ATOMS: atom_id res chain seq x y z
N MET A 1 -14.74 1.63 72.82
CA MET A 1 -15.25 1.19 71.50
C MET A 1 -14.70 2.15 70.44
N ARG A 2 -13.65 1.76 69.71
CA ARG A 2 -13.12 2.53 68.57
C ARG A 2 -13.35 1.71 67.31
N SER A 3 -14.28 2.17 66.47
CA SER A 3 -14.61 1.56 65.18
C SER A 3 -13.44 1.65 64.21
N PHE A 4 -12.97 0.51 63.72
CA PHE A 4 -12.08 0.40 62.57
C PHE A 4 -12.91 0.55 61.30
N ILE A 5 -12.72 1.64 60.56
CA ILE A 5 -13.26 1.84 59.22
C ILE A 5 -12.26 1.21 58.24
N HIS A 6 -12.64 0.08 57.64
CA HIS A 6 -11.87 -0.56 56.57
C HIS A 6 -12.01 0.25 55.27
N LEU A 7 -10.93 0.95 54.90
CA LEU A 7 -10.79 1.63 53.63
C LEU A 7 -10.55 0.58 52.52
N LEU A 8 -11.55 0.33 51.68
CA LEU A 8 -11.43 -0.57 50.53
C LEU A 8 -10.71 0.16 49.38
N LEU A 9 -9.43 -0.13 49.19
CA LEU A 9 -8.62 0.31 48.05
C LEU A 9 -9.05 -0.47 46.79
N VAL A 10 -9.88 0.14 45.95
CA VAL A 10 -10.17 -0.38 44.62
C VAL A 10 -9.01 -0.03 43.69
N VAL A 11 -8.11 -0.99 43.48
CA VAL A 11 -7.05 -0.90 42.47
C VAL A 11 -7.70 -1.09 41.10
N ILE A 12 -8.06 0.01 40.45
CA ILE A 12 -8.47 0.00 39.04
C ILE A 12 -7.20 -0.22 38.21
N GLY A 13 -6.89 -1.49 37.95
CA GLY A 13 -5.82 -1.87 37.03
C GLY A 13 -6.18 -1.43 35.62
N CYS A 14 -5.46 -0.44 35.08
CA CYS A 14 -5.51 -0.09 33.66
C CYS A 14 -4.90 -1.24 32.85
N PHE A 15 -5.70 -2.24 32.51
CA PHE A 15 -5.35 -3.21 31.47
C PHE A 15 -5.45 -2.50 30.12
N ALA A 16 -4.32 -1.98 29.63
CA ALA A 16 -4.22 -1.55 28.25
C ALA A 16 -4.35 -2.80 27.37
N ILE A 17 -5.51 -2.97 26.73
CA ILE A 17 -5.69 -3.97 25.68
C ILE A 17 -4.88 -3.46 24.48
N SER A 18 -3.64 -3.93 24.33
CA SER A 18 -2.87 -3.70 23.12
C SER A 18 -3.47 -4.58 22.02
N ALA A 19 -3.97 -3.98 20.95
CA ALA A 19 -4.28 -4.73 19.74
C ALA A 19 -2.97 -5.38 19.24
N ALA A 20 -3.02 -6.68 18.93
CA ALA A 20 -1.88 -7.36 18.34
C ALA A 20 -1.65 -6.81 16.93
N GLU A 21 -0.43 -6.36 16.63
CA GLU A 21 -0.07 -5.95 15.28
C GLU A 21 -0.16 -7.15 14.33
N PRO A 22 -0.63 -6.97 13.09
CA PRO A 22 -0.67 -8.05 12.11
C PRO A 22 0.75 -8.58 11.88
N VAL A 23 0.89 -9.91 11.90
CA VAL A 23 2.16 -10.56 11.58
C VAL A 23 2.41 -10.41 10.09
N VAL A 24 3.48 -9.70 9.74
CA VAL A 24 3.93 -9.51 8.35
C VAL A 24 5.13 -10.41 8.09
N GLU A 25 4.98 -11.39 7.21
CA GLU A 25 6.06 -12.27 6.76
C GLU A 25 6.65 -11.74 5.45
N THR A 26 7.98 -11.79 5.33
CA THR A 26 8.65 -11.61 4.04
C THR A 26 8.83 -12.96 3.36
N VAL A 27 8.26 -13.10 2.16
CA VAL A 27 8.24 -14.34 1.40
C VAL A 27 9.04 -14.15 0.11
N VAL A 28 9.96 -15.07 -0.18
CA VAL A 28 10.71 -15.09 -1.44
C VAL A 28 10.30 -16.30 -2.26
N VAL A 29 9.86 -16.07 -3.50
CA VAL A 29 9.45 -17.13 -4.44
C VAL A 29 10.20 -16.96 -5.75
N ILE A 30 10.70 -18.07 -6.29
CA ILE A 30 11.35 -18.12 -7.61
C ILE A 30 10.43 -18.88 -8.58
N SER A 31 9.82 -18.17 -9.52
CA SER A 31 8.83 -18.78 -10.42
C SER A 31 8.64 -17.99 -11.72
N LYS A 32 7.91 -18.58 -12.68
CA LYS A 32 7.36 -17.86 -13.82
C LYS A 32 6.09 -17.14 -13.40
N PRO A 33 5.86 -15.88 -13.82
CA PRO A 33 4.65 -15.17 -13.48
C PRO A 33 3.46 -15.76 -14.24
N ARG A 34 2.32 -15.89 -13.57
CA ARG A 34 1.06 -16.30 -14.17
C ARG A 34 0.01 -15.24 -13.91
N PHE A 35 -0.76 -14.89 -14.93
CA PHE A 35 -1.83 -13.90 -14.80
C PHE A 35 -3.18 -14.59 -14.90
N GLU A 36 -4.08 -14.25 -13.98
CA GLU A 36 -5.46 -14.71 -13.99
C GLU A 36 -6.40 -13.51 -13.93
N VAL A 37 -7.45 -13.52 -14.75
CA VAL A 37 -8.56 -12.57 -14.61
C VAL A 37 -9.64 -13.26 -13.78
N ARG A 38 -10.10 -12.60 -12.71
CA ARG A 38 -11.15 -13.13 -11.85
C ARG A 38 -12.32 -12.15 -11.77
N ASN A 39 -13.52 -12.68 -11.92
CA ASN A 39 -14.79 -11.94 -11.91
C ASN A 39 -14.84 -10.81 -12.97
N ASP A 40 -14.09 -10.94 -14.07
CA ASP A 40 -13.94 -9.94 -15.16
C ASP A 40 -13.52 -8.52 -14.75
N LEU A 41 -13.21 -8.30 -13.47
CA LEU A 41 -12.91 -6.97 -12.92
C LEU A 41 -11.41 -6.77 -12.70
N PHE A 42 -10.74 -7.80 -12.18
CA PHE A 42 -9.34 -7.68 -11.76
C PHE A 42 -8.49 -8.76 -12.40
N SER A 43 -7.30 -8.36 -12.84
CA SER A 43 -6.20 -9.25 -13.12
C SER A 43 -5.35 -9.43 -11.86
N TYR A 44 -4.91 -10.66 -11.62
CA TYR A 44 -4.06 -11.07 -10.52
C TYR A 44 -2.77 -11.66 -11.08
N LEU A 45 -1.64 -11.24 -10.51
CA LEU A 45 -0.38 -11.93 -10.64
C LEU A 45 -0.36 -13.06 -9.60
N VAL A 46 -0.40 -14.30 -10.09
CA VAL A 46 -0.31 -15.51 -9.27
C VAL A 46 1.14 -15.98 -9.24
N ILE A 47 1.72 -15.97 -8.05
CA ILE A 47 3.09 -16.39 -7.77
C ILE A 47 3.01 -17.62 -6.89
N SER A 48 3.49 -18.77 -7.37
CA SER A 48 3.48 -20.00 -6.61
C SER A 48 4.80 -20.78 -6.69
N ASP A 49 5.08 -21.54 -5.65
CA ASP A 49 6.06 -22.62 -5.61
C ASP A 49 5.38 -23.93 -5.17
N LYS A 50 6.16 -24.93 -4.73
CA LYS A 50 5.61 -26.22 -4.28
C LYS A 50 4.79 -26.15 -2.99
N ASN A 51 5.01 -25.11 -2.17
CA ASN A 51 4.52 -25.01 -0.80
C ASN A 51 3.49 -23.89 -0.63
N ARG A 52 3.54 -22.84 -1.45
CA ARG A 52 2.71 -21.65 -1.31
C ARG A 52 2.28 -21.08 -2.65
N SER A 53 1.12 -20.40 -2.63
CA SER A 53 0.61 -19.59 -3.73
C SER A 53 0.14 -18.25 -3.16
N CYS A 54 0.55 -17.16 -3.79
CA CYS A 54 0.17 -15.81 -3.43
C CYS A 54 -0.44 -15.12 -4.64
N ASP A 55 -1.56 -14.43 -4.41
CA ASP A 55 -2.26 -13.67 -5.44
C ASP A 55 -2.09 -12.18 -5.17
N ILE A 56 -1.52 -11.47 -6.13
CA ILE A 56 -1.29 -10.02 -6.05
C ILE A 56 -2.18 -9.35 -7.06
N ARG A 57 -3.01 -8.40 -6.61
CA ARG A 57 -3.85 -7.61 -7.51
C ARG A 57 -2.96 -6.78 -8.45
N TRP A 58 -3.09 -7.01 -9.75
CA TRP A 58 -2.17 -6.47 -10.75
C TRP A 58 -2.74 -5.27 -11.50
N GLY A 59 -4.04 -5.30 -11.83
CA GLY A 59 -4.67 -4.24 -12.59
C GLY A 59 -6.14 -4.53 -12.93
N ILE A 60 -6.78 -3.57 -13.60
CA ILE A 60 -8.14 -3.66 -14.14
C ILE A 60 -8.01 -3.65 -15.67
N PRO A 61 -7.98 -4.81 -16.33
CA PRO A 61 -7.65 -4.91 -17.76
C PRO A 61 -8.65 -4.14 -18.64
N GLN A 62 -9.94 -4.13 -18.30
CA GLN A 62 -10.98 -3.40 -19.04
C GLN A 62 -10.80 -1.87 -19.03
N ARG A 63 -9.95 -1.34 -18.15
CA ARG A 63 -9.66 0.10 -18.03
C ARG A 63 -8.20 0.44 -18.32
N GLU A 64 -7.40 -0.55 -18.72
CA GLU A 64 -5.96 -0.40 -18.93
C GLU A 64 -5.22 0.14 -17.69
N ILE A 65 -5.79 -0.07 -16.49
CA ILE A 65 -5.19 0.39 -15.23
C ILE A 65 -4.25 -0.71 -14.73
N GLN A 66 -2.97 -0.38 -14.61
CA GLN A 66 -1.97 -1.22 -13.97
C GLN A 66 -1.56 -0.63 -12.62
N PHE A 67 -1.54 -1.45 -11.56
CA PHE A 67 -1.20 -0.99 -10.21
C PHE A 67 0.31 -1.04 -9.91
N VAL A 68 1.04 -1.90 -10.61
CA VAL A 68 2.50 -2.04 -10.49
C VAL A 68 3.12 -1.59 -11.82
N PRO A 69 4.03 -0.60 -11.84
CA PRO A 69 4.61 -0.08 -13.09
C PRO A 69 5.71 -1.00 -13.63
N LEU A 70 5.38 -2.27 -13.88
CA LEU A 70 6.31 -3.30 -14.32
C LEU A 70 5.64 -4.22 -15.33
N SER A 71 6.30 -4.53 -16.44
CA SER A 71 5.86 -5.59 -17.36
C SER A 71 6.68 -6.86 -17.15
N LEU A 72 6.01 -8.02 -17.13
CA LEU A 72 6.64 -9.31 -16.90
C LEU A 72 6.43 -10.24 -18.09
N ASP A 73 7.51 -10.81 -18.61
CA ASP A 73 7.48 -11.90 -19.59
C ASP A 73 7.17 -13.24 -18.88
N THR A 74 6.07 -13.90 -19.27
CA THR A 74 5.60 -15.16 -18.70
C THR A 74 6.50 -16.36 -19.00
N ASN A 75 7.45 -16.24 -19.93
CA ASN A 75 8.41 -17.29 -20.25
C ASN A 75 9.67 -17.25 -19.40
N ARG A 76 9.89 -16.18 -18.63
CA ARG A 76 11.08 -15.97 -17.81
C ARG A 76 10.82 -16.30 -16.35
N VAL A 77 11.88 -16.70 -15.65
CA VAL A 77 11.85 -16.98 -14.21
C VAL A 77 12.37 -15.75 -13.46
N TYR A 78 11.64 -15.34 -12.44
CA TYR A 78 11.96 -14.18 -11.60
C TYR A 78 12.09 -14.62 -10.15
N THR A 79 12.75 -13.80 -9.36
CA THR A 79 12.73 -13.86 -7.89
C THR A 79 11.81 -12.75 -7.38
N PHE A 80 10.66 -13.15 -6.85
CA PHE A 80 9.69 -12.26 -6.23
C PHE A 80 9.93 -12.20 -4.73
N THR A 81 10.03 -10.99 -4.18
CA THR A 81 9.95 -10.77 -2.73
C THR A 81 8.62 -10.11 -2.43
N MET A 82 7.83 -10.72 -1.56
CA MET A 82 6.49 -10.30 -1.20
C MET A 82 6.41 -10.07 0.30
N LEU A 83 5.59 -9.11 0.71
CA LEU A 83 5.14 -9.01 2.09
C LEU A 83 3.76 -9.65 2.17
N VAL A 84 3.59 -10.57 3.11
CA VAL A 84 2.34 -11.29 3.32
C VAL A 84 1.86 -11.00 4.72
N ALA A 85 0.66 -10.41 4.85
CA ALA A 85 0.00 -10.22 6.14
C ALA A 85 -1.21 -11.14 6.23
N SER A 86 -1.36 -11.77 7.39
CA SER A 86 -2.56 -12.54 7.73
C SER A 86 -3.43 -11.73 8.70
N MET A 87 -4.68 -11.49 8.32
CA MET A 87 -5.68 -10.76 9.13
C MET A 87 -6.97 -11.55 9.21
N ASP A 88 -7.39 -11.89 10.43
CA ASP A 88 -8.64 -12.55 10.86
C ASP A 88 -9.04 -13.85 10.15
N ASN A 89 -9.08 -13.89 8.81
CA ASN A 89 -9.25 -15.08 7.95
C ASN A 89 -8.80 -14.82 6.49
N THR A 90 -8.12 -13.70 6.25
CA THR A 90 -7.69 -13.26 4.92
C THR A 90 -6.19 -13.09 4.91
N THR A 91 -5.58 -13.43 3.79
CA THR A 91 -4.16 -13.19 3.54
C THR A 91 -4.05 -12.14 2.45
N GLU A 92 -3.40 -11.03 2.76
CA GLU A 92 -3.08 -10.00 1.77
C GLU A 92 -1.59 -10.08 1.45
N ALA A 93 -1.27 -10.09 0.16
CA ALA A 93 0.10 -10.13 -0.34
C ALA A 93 0.39 -8.88 -1.16
N TRP A 94 1.53 -8.25 -0.89
CA TRP A 94 2.02 -7.09 -1.64
C TRP A 94 3.37 -7.39 -2.26
N LEU A 95 3.53 -6.99 -3.52
CA LEU A 95 4.80 -7.16 -4.22
C LEU A 95 5.81 -6.11 -3.73
N HIS A 96 6.91 -6.58 -3.15
CA HIS A 96 7.95 -5.71 -2.61
C HIS A 96 9.09 -5.53 -3.60
N ARG A 97 9.64 -6.62 -4.14
CA ARG A 97 10.74 -6.61 -5.12
C ARG A 97 10.55 -7.67 -6.20
N VAL A 98 11.11 -7.38 -7.37
CA VAL A 98 11.26 -8.36 -8.45
C VAL A 98 12.70 -8.32 -8.97
N GLN A 99 13.29 -9.49 -9.13
CA GLN A 99 14.59 -9.65 -9.76
C GLN A 99 14.51 -10.61 -10.95
N LEU A 100 15.38 -10.39 -11.93
CA LEU A 100 15.53 -11.21 -13.12
C LEU A 100 17.02 -11.51 -13.33
N GLY A 101 17.41 -12.77 -13.17
CA GLY A 101 18.83 -13.15 -13.21
C GLY A 101 19.67 -12.45 -12.14
N GLY A 102 19.10 -12.19 -10.96
CA GLY A 102 19.75 -11.46 -9.86
C GLY A 102 19.74 -9.93 -10.00
N GLN A 103 19.38 -9.38 -11.16
CA GLN A 103 19.21 -7.93 -11.33
C GLN A 103 17.84 -7.49 -10.81
N MET A 104 17.82 -6.47 -9.94
CA MET A 104 16.60 -5.84 -9.48
C MET A 104 15.95 -5.03 -10.62
N ILE A 105 14.72 -5.40 -10.98
CA ILE A 105 13.93 -4.71 -12.01
C ILE A 105 12.75 -3.92 -11.43
N TYR A 106 12.42 -4.18 -10.17
CA TYR A 106 11.41 -3.45 -9.41
C TYR A 106 11.71 -3.53 -7.91
N ASP A 107 11.56 -2.40 -7.23
CA ASP A 107 11.54 -2.29 -5.76
C ASP A 107 10.52 -1.21 -5.39
N ILE A 108 9.54 -1.56 -4.58
CA ILE A 108 8.50 -0.63 -4.11
C ILE A 108 9.10 0.54 -3.29
N ALA A 109 10.31 0.39 -2.75
CA ALA A 109 11.01 1.44 -2.02
C ALA A 109 11.79 2.42 -2.92
N GLU A 110 11.80 2.21 -4.24
CA GLU A 110 12.44 3.10 -5.20
C GLU A 110 11.41 3.70 -6.16
N CYS A 111 11.45 5.03 -6.34
CA CYS A 111 10.54 5.69 -7.27
C CYS A 111 10.91 5.34 -8.72
N GLU A 112 9.95 4.82 -9.49
CA GLU A 112 10.14 4.43 -10.88
C GLU A 112 10.45 5.60 -11.82
N ILE A 113 10.03 6.82 -11.45
CA ILE A 113 10.27 8.05 -12.23
C ILE A 113 11.63 8.65 -11.87
N HIS A 114 11.86 8.92 -10.58
CA HIS A 114 13.03 9.68 -10.12
C HIS A 114 14.25 8.81 -9.78
N LYS A 115 14.09 7.48 -9.71
CA LYS A 115 15.13 6.51 -9.34
C LYS A 115 15.82 6.84 -8.00
N THR A 116 15.02 7.34 -7.06
CA THR A 116 15.46 7.66 -5.69
C THR A 116 14.75 6.77 -4.68
N LYS A 117 15.43 6.46 -3.57
CA LYS A 117 14.78 5.82 -2.42
C LYS A 117 13.65 6.69 -1.88
N MET A 118 12.53 6.05 -1.57
CA MET A 118 11.34 6.67 -1.00
C MET A 118 11.30 6.50 0.51
N GLU A 119 10.62 7.43 1.18
CA GLU A 119 10.38 7.37 2.62
C GLU A 119 9.16 6.48 2.89
N HIS A 120 9.29 5.49 3.78
CA HIS A 120 8.16 4.70 4.24
C HIS A 120 7.46 5.42 5.40
N LYS A 121 6.44 6.22 5.06
CA LYS A 121 5.85 7.21 5.95
C LYS A 121 4.46 6.79 6.41
N GLU A 122 4.17 6.98 7.69
CA GLU A 122 2.81 6.87 8.20
C GLU A 122 1.97 8.08 7.75
N VAL A 123 0.85 7.80 7.11
CA VAL A 123 -0.06 8.78 6.50
C VAL A 123 -1.50 8.52 6.93
N PRO A 124 -2.37 9.54 6.98
CA PRO A 124 -3.77 9.35 7.25
C PRO A 124 -4.47 8.55 6.14
N ILE A 125 -5.46 7.75 6.53
CA ILE A 125 -6.41 7.13 5.62
C ILE A 125 -7.62 8.07 5.49
N GLY A 126 -7.91 8.52 4.27
CA GLY A 126 -9.09 9.30 3.94
C GLY A 126 -10.26 8.39 3.59
N TYR A 127 -11.35 8.46 4.35
CA TYR A 127 -12.59 7.74 4.08
C TYR A 127 -13.67 8.68 3.52
N GLY A 128 -14.58 8.11 2.73
CA GLY A 128 -15.71 8.83 2.14
C GLY A 128 -15.41 9.44 0.77
N PHE A 129 -16.22 10.42 0.36
CA PHE A 129 -16.06 11.11 -0.91
C PHE A 129 -15.00 12.22 -0.79
N ILE A 130 -13.80 11.97 -1.32
CA ILE A 130 -12.71 12.93 -1.33
C ILE A 130 -12.89 13.86 -2.53
N ALA A 131 -13.43 15.06 -2.29
CA ALA A 131 -13.58 16.07 -3.33
C ALA A 131 -12.22 16.66 -3.74
N LEU A 132 -11.89 16.56 -5.03
CA LEU A 132 -10.72 17.24 -5.60
C LEU A 132 -11.02 18.74 -5.72
N LYS A 133 -10.07 19.59 -5.33
CA LYS A 133 -10.21 21.03 -5.52
C LYS A 133 -10.01 21.40 -7.00
N PRO A 134 -10.61 22.50 -7.51
CA PRO A 134 -10.48 22.90 -8.91
C PRO A 134 -9.05 23.21 -9.39
N ASP A 135 -8.12 23.46 -8.47
CA ASP A 135 -6.71 23.72 -8.74
C ASP A 135 -5.82 22.46 -8.66
N HIS A 136 -6.41 21.29 -8.37
CA HIS A 136 -5.69 20.03 -8.44
C HIS A 136 -5.65 19.48 -9.88
N PRO A 137 -4.58 18.77 -10.25
CA PRO A 137 -4.53 18.02 -11.50
C PRO A 137 -5.59 16.93 -11.54
N SER A 138 -5.92 16.46 -12.74
CA SER A 138 -6.71 15.24 -12.88
C SER A 138 -5.97 14.06 -12.24
N LEU A 139 -6.72 13.05 -11.78
CA LEU A 139 -6.13 11.83 -11.22
C LEU A 139 -5.17 11.14 -12.20
N ASP A 140 -5.48 11.20 -13.51
CA ASP A 140 -4.61 10.67 -14.56
C ASP A 140 -3.27 11.43 -14.65
N THR A 141 -3.34 12.78 -14.69
CA THR A 141 -2.13 13.63 -14.67
C THR A 141 -1.31 13.34 -13.42
N GLU A 142 -1.99 13.12 -12.29
CA GLU A 142 -1.37 12.82 -11.02
C GLU A 142 -0.65 11.48 -10.98
N HIS A 143 -1.34 10.39 -11.33
CA HIS A 143 -0.73 9.08 -11.39
C HIS A 143 0.42 9.01 -12.39
N ARG A 144 0.34 9.76 -13.50
CA ARG A 144 1.38 9.74 -14.53
C ARG A 144 2.61 10.55 -14.16
N LEU A 145 2.45 11.74 -13.59
CA LEU A 145 3.57 12.68 -13.39
C LEU A 145 4.14 12.66 -11.98
N PHE A 146 3.34 12.30 -10.97
CA PHE A 146 3.74 12.32 -9.56
C PHE A 146 3.03 11.22 -8.74
N PRO A 147 3.18 9.94 -9.13
CA PRO A 147 2.46 8.81 -8.53
C PRO A 147 2.69 8.66 -7.03
N HIS A 148 3.86 9.09 -6.54
CA HIS A 148 4.28 8.93 -5.14
C HIS A 148 4.36 10.23 -4.35
N ARG A 149 3.65 11.29 -4.76
CA ARG A 149 3.60 12.54 -3.96
C ARG A 149 2.62 12.47 -2.78
N ILE A 150 1.63 11.59 -2.86
CA ILE A 150 0.43 11.66 -2.03
C ILE A 150 0.76 11.19 -0.61
N GLU A 151 0.45 12.03 0.38
CA GLU A 151 0.68 11.75 1.81
C GLU A 151 -0.65 11.40 2.53
N TYR A 152 -1.50 10.64 1.86
CA TYR A 152 -2.71 10.01 2.40
C TYR A 152 -3.04 8.76 1.58
N LYS A 153 -3.83 7.85 2.14
CA LYS A 153 -4.35 6.67 1.43
C LYS A 153 -5.88 6.75 1.33
N PRO A 154 -6.50 6.56 0.15
CA PRO A 154 -7.95 6.41 0.09
C PRO A 154 -8.36 5.08 0.74
N GLY A 155 -9.21 5.15 1.77
CA GLY A 155 -9.74 4.01 2.54
C GLY A 155 -11.06 3.44 2.00
N GLY A 156 -11.60 4.04 0.94
CA GLY A 156 -12.91 3.70 0.38
C GLY A 156 -14.05 4.60 0.87
N CYS A 157 -15.27 4.30 0.45
CA CYS A 157 -16.44 5.15 0.71
C CYS A 157 -17.02 5.00 2.12
N SER A 158 -16.85 3.84 2.75
CA SER A 158 -17.49 3.51 4.03
C SER A 158 -16.48 3.59 5.17
N TYR A 159 -16.90 4.19 6.28
CA TYR A 159 -16.14 4.23 7.54
C TYR A 159 -16.91 3.47 8.62
N SER A 160 -16.22 2.60 9.35
CA SER A 160 -16.75 1.91 10.52
C SER A 160 -15.94 2.26 11.76
N PRO A 161 -16.57 2.38 12.95
CA PRO A 161 -15.84 2.52 14.20
C PRO A 161 -14.81 1.39 14.36
N GLY A 162 -13.57 1.73 14.71
CA GLY A 162 -12.48 0.77 14.88
C GLY A 162 -11.60 0.54 13.64
N MET A 163 -11.96 1.08 12.47
CA MET A 163 -11.07 1.07 11.31
C MET A 163 -9.80 1.90 11.57
N SER A 164 -8.68 1.46 11.00
CA SER A 164 -7.42 2.21 11.11
C SER A 164 -7.57 3.61 10.51
N LYS A 165 -6.97 4.61 11.18
CA LYS A 165 -6.95 5.99 10.70
C LYS A 165 -5.66 6.34 9.98
N THR A 166 -4.66 5.47 10.07
CA THR A 166 -3.35 5.66 9.45
C THR A 166 -2.89 4.38 8.77
N THR A 167 -1.98 4.54 7.82
CA THR A 167 -1.28 3.43 7.16
C THR A 167 0.11 3.90 6.76
N LYS A 168 0.98 2.99 6.35
CA LYS A 168 2.28 3.36 5.81
C LYS A 168 2.27 3.29 4.29
N VAL A 169 2.85 4.31 3.64
CA VAL A 169 3.03 4.38 2.18
C VAL A 169 4.44 4.84 1.84
N TYR A 170 4.90 4.52 0.62
CA TYR A 170 6.16 5.05 0.12
C TYR A 170 5.94 6.42 -0.52
N VAL A 171 6.69 7.42 -0.04
CA VAL A 171 6.58 8.81 -0.50
C VAL A 171 7.90 9.23 -1.15
N CYS A 172 7.81 9.79 -2.35
CA CYS A 172 8.97 10.32 -3.07
C CYS A 172 9.07 11.85 -2.89
N ALA A 173 10.17 12.31 -2.30
CA ALA A 173 10.43 13.74 -2.12
C ALA A 173 10.50 14.51 -3.45
N GLU A 174 11.03 13.89 -4.51
CA GLU A 174 11.14 14.50 -5.83
C GLU A 174 9.77 14.59 -6.53
N CYS A 175 8.89 13.58 -6.40
CA CYS A 175 7.50 13.68 -6.85
C CYS A 175 6.77 14.86 -6.20
N LYS A 176 7.01 15.12 -4.91
CA LYS A 176 6.43 16.28 -4.20
C LYS A 176 6.94 17.61 -4.77
N LYS A 177 8.26 17.73 -5.00
CA LYS A 177 8.84 18.93 -5.61
C LYS A 177 8.31 19.16 -7.03
N ALA A 178 8.24 18.11 -7.84
CA ALA A 178 7.72 18.15 -9.20
C ALA A 178 6.25 18.63 -9.22
N TYR A 179 5.44 18.14 -8.28
CA TYR A 179 4.05 18.59 -8.12
C TYR A 179 3.92 20.06 -7.75
N GLU A 180 4.70 20.55 -6.77
CA GLU A 180 4.66 21.94 -6.38
C GLU A 180 5.11 22.86 -7.52
N LYS A 181 6.12 22.45 -8.30
CA LYS A 181 6.52 23.15 -9.52
C LYS A 181 5.38 23.19 -10.55
N TRP A 182 4.76 22.04 -10.83
CA TRP A 182 3.62 21.94 -11.76
C TRP A 182 2.47 22.88 -11.34
N LYS A 183 2.17 22.95 -10.04
CA LYS A 183 1.12 23.85 -9.51
C LYS A 183 1.42 25.32 -9.78
N VAL A 184 2.67 25.76 -9.65
CA VAL A 184 3.06 27.15 -9.93
C VAL A 184 2.90 27.45 -11.42
N GLU A 185 3.40 26.56 -12.28
CA GLU A 185 3.36 26.72 -13.74
C GLU A 185 1.93 26.72 -14.30
N ASN A 186 1.03 25.89 -13.74
CA ASN A 186 -0.35 25.75 -14.22
C ASN A 186 -1.35 26.70 -13.53
N LYS A 187 -0.93 27.43 -12.49
CA LYS A 187 -1.71 28.56 -11.96
C LYS A 187 -1.54 29.82 -12.80
N ALA A 188 -0.39 29.97 -13.46
CA ALA A 188 -0.10 31.14 -14.30
C ALA A 188 -0.90 31.14 -15.63
N THR A 189 -1.50 30.01 -16.00
CA THR A 189 -2.22 29.82 -17.28
C THR A 189 -3.74 29.86 -17.17
N LYS A 190 -4.29 30.08 -15.96
CA LYS A 190 -5.73 30.26 -15.70
C LYS A 190 -6.03 31.70 -15.35
#